data_AF-A0A821QKP0-F1
#
_entry.id   AF-A0A821QKP0-F1
#
_cell.length_a   1.000
_cell.length_b   1.000
_cell.length_c   1.000
_cell.angle_alpha   90.00
_cell.angle_beta   90.00
_cell.angle_gamma   90.00
#
_symmetry.space_group_name_H-M   'P 1'
#
loop_
_entity.id
_entity.type
_entity.pdbx_description
1 polymer ?
#
loop_
_entity_poly.entity_id
_entity_poly.type
_entity_poly.pdbx_seq_one_letter_code
_entity_poly.pdbx_strand_id
1 'polypeptide(L)'
;MNILPKKRWHVRTKENIARVRKDEAEAAEKERQEKTRIEQADKELRLSILKQKSKKKLESLNIQTSYNNFKDVKEDLEHINLFDHIEHSNNKTNKDHDREVKEKKEEYEKQIGYLTYLGQDTNEALGKKNWYDIAPGSSRFSRPEYVKDTYDKLVLKDEDGNRKKIDVDMKNGEIGWKSKQKHDPFNSFKHLRSQTDKEPKDISTKNLDNTTKNKTKHKLKPEKESNLQRLREARLKREQQEKYKAELFLSKLSGVHSNEKKDKIPKVIPKYNSQFNPEIARQNYK
;
A
#
# COMPACT_ATOMS: atom_id res chain seq x y z
N MET A 1 -1.35 -29.32 -27.49
CA MET A 1 -0.84 -28.14 -26.75
C MET A 1 -1.85 -27.72 -25.69
N ASN A 2 -1.44 -27.47 -24.44
CA ASN A 2 -2.33 -26.94 -23.40
C ASN A 2 -2.46 -25.42 -23.51
N ILE A 3 -3.66 -24.94 -23.85
CA ILE A 3 -3.95 -23.52 -24.00
C ILE A 3 -4.61 -22.89 -22.77
N LEU A 4 -5.00 -23.68 -21.75
CA LEU A 4 -5.67 -23.17 -20.55
C LEU A 4 -4.85 -22.11 -19.79
N PRO A 5 -3.52 -22.25 -19.61
CA PRO A 5 -2.72 -21.24 -18.91
C PRO A 5 -2.76 -19.84 -19.54
N LYS A 6 -3.12 -19.74 -20.82
CA LYS A 6 -3.23 -18.47 -21.57
C LYS A 6 -4.64 -17.87 -21.49
N LYS A 7 -5.61 -18.56 -20.89
CA LYS A 7 -7.00 -18.10 -20.76
C LYS A 7 -7.21 -17.39 -19.44
N ARG A 8 -7.89 -16.24 -19.49
CA ARG A 8 -8.16 -15.38 -18.32
C ARG A 8 -9.08 -16.01 -17.28
N TRP A 9 -9.90 -16.99 -17.67
CA TRP A 9 -10.80 -17.72 -16.78
C TRP A 9 -10.14 -18.93 -16.10
N HIS A 10 -8.87 -19.22 -16.39
CA HIS A 10 -8.24 -20.40 -15.83
C HIS A 10 -8.04 -20.25 -14.31
N VAL A 11 -8.73 -21.09 -13.55
CA VAL A 11 -8.83 -21.03 -12.07
C VAL A 11 -7.47 -21.07 -11.39
N ARG A 12 -6.51 -21.84 -11.94
CA ARG A 12 -5.17 -22.03 -11.36
C ARG A 12 -4.19 -20.90 -11.64
N THR A 13 -4.59 -19.85 -12.37
CA THR A 13 -3.72 -18.70 -12.58
C THR A 13 -3.55 -17.91 -11.28
N LYS A 14 -2.34 -17.41 -11.02
CA LYS A 14 -2.03 -16.66 -9.79
C LYS A 14 -3.00 -15.51 -9.55
N GLU A 15 -3.40 -14.82 -10.61
CA GLU A 15 -4.34 -13.69 -10.54
C GLU A 15 -5.75 -14.12 -10.11
N ASN A 16 -6.26 -15.24 -10.61
CA ASN A 16 -7.59 -15.72 -10.24
C ASN A 16 -7.60 -16.28 -8.82
N ILE A 17 -6.56 -17.02 -8.43
CA ILE A 17 -6.41 -17.50 -7.05
C ILE A 17 -6.34 -16.30 -6.08
N ALA A 18 -5.63 -15.23 -6.43
CA ALA A 18 -5.56 -14.03 -5.59
C ALA A 18 -6.92 -13.32 -5.46
N ARG A 19 -7.73 -13.27 -6.52
CA ARG A 19 -9.10 -12.73 -6.44
C ARG A 19 -9.97 -13.58 -5.52
N VAL A 20 -9.95 -14.90 -5.68
CA VAL A 20 -10.69 -15.83 -4.80
C VAL A 20 -10.28 -15.64 -3.34
N ARG A 21 -8.97 -15.59 -3.05
CA ARG A 21 -8.50 -15.34 -1.67
C ARG A 21 -8.95 -13.99 -1.11
N LYS A 22 -9.02 -12.95 -1.95
CA LYS A 22 -9.50 -11.64 -1.52
C LYS A 22 -10.99 -11.69 -1.18
N ASP A 23 -11.78 -12.32 -2.03
CA ASP A 23 -13.22 -12.46 -1.84
C ASP A 23 -13.52 -13.35 -0.61
N GLU A 24 -12.76 -14.44 -0.42
CA GLU A 24 -12.81 -15.29 0.78
C GLU A 24 -12.43 -14.53 2.06
N ALA A 25 -11.37 -13.71 2.00
CA ALA A 25 -10.95 -12.89 3.13
C ALA A 25 -12.00 -11.81 3.47
N GLU A 26 -12.58 -11.16 2.46
CA GLU A 26 -13.64 -10.17 2.67
C GLU A 26 -14.91 -10.82 3.25
N ALA A 27 -15.28 -12.01 2.77
CA ALA A 27 -16.38 -12.79 3.33
C ALA A 27 -16.11 -13.18 4.80
N ALA A 28 -14.91 -13.66 5.09
CA ALA A 28 -14.51 -14.04 6.45
C ALA A 28 -14.47 -12.84 7.40
N GLU A 29 -14.06 -11.65 6.94
CA GLU A 29 -14.07 -10.43 7.74
C GLU A 29 -15.50 -9.97 8.05
N LYS A 30 -16.41 -9.99 7.06
CA LYS A 30 -17.82 -9.68 7.27
C LYS A 30 -18.48 -10.63 8.27
N GLU A 31 -18.23 -11.93 8.15
CA GLU A 31 -18.76 -12.93 9.09
C GLU A 31 -18.24 -12.69 10.52
N ARG A 32 -16.95 -12.32 10.68
CA ARG A 32 -16.40 -11.94 11.98
C ARG A 32 -17.09 -10.70 12.55
N GLN A 33 -17.30 -9.67 11.73
CA GLN A 33 -17.99 -8.45 12.17
C GLN A 33 -19.43 -8.75 12.59
N GLU A 34 -20.17 -9.56 11.83
CA GLU A 34 -21.53 -9.98 12.20
C GLU A 34 -21.56 -10.77 13.51
N LYS A 35 -20.65 -11.74 13.69
CA LYS A 35 -20.52 -12.48 14.95
C LYS A 35 -20.25 -11.57 16.13
N THR A 36 -19.30 -10.64 16.00
CA THR A 36 -19.02 -9.68 17.09
C THR A 36 -20.23 -8.82 17.44
N ARG A 37 -21.02 -8.41 16.42
CA ARG A 37 -22.25 -7.64 16.63
C ARG A 37 -23.33 -8.46 17.34
N ILE A 38 -23.50 -9.73 16.98
CA ILE A 38 -24.42 -10.66 17.64
C ILE A 38 -24.00 -10.86 19.10
N GLU A 39 -22.72 -11.17 19.35
CA GLU A 39 -22.20 -11.36 20.70
C GLU A 39 -22.36 -10.11 21.56
N GLN A 40 -22.14 -8.92 21.00
CA GLN A 40 -22.36 -7.67 21.71
C GLN A 40 -23.84 -7.47 22.05
N ALA A 41 -24.74 -7.70 21.09
CA ALA A 41 -26.18 -7.62 21.32
C ALA A 41 -26.64 -8.61 22.41
N ASP A 42 -26.12 -9.84 22.41
CA ASP A 42 -26.42 -10.84 23.43
C ASP A 42 -25.91 -10.43 24.82
N LYS A 43 -24.70 -9.86 24.91
CA LYS A 43 -24.15 -9.31 26.15
C LYS A 43 -25.02 -8.17 26.69
N GLU A 44 -25.40 -7.22 25.82
CA GLU A 44 -26.26 -6.09 26.16
C GLU A 44 -27.66 -6.55 26.60
N LEU A 45 -28.24 -7.52 25.90
CA LEU A 45 -29.53 -8.13 26.24
C LEU A 45 -29.46 -8.77 27.63
N ARG A 46 -28.47 -9.63 27.87
CA ARG A 46 -28.29 -10.29 29.17
C ARG A 46 -28.13 -9.28 30.30
N LEU A 47 -27.35 -8.23 30.07
CA LEU A 47 -27.15 -7.14 31.02
C LEU A 47 -28.45 -6.38 31.28
N SER A 48 -29.23 -6.08 30.24
CA SER A 48 -30.54 -5.43 30.36
C SER A 48 -31.51 -6.26 31.21
N ILE A 49 -31.57 -7.57 30.99
CA ILE A 49 -32.40 -8.51 31.76
C ILE A 49 -31.97 -8.49 33.23
N LEU A 50 -30.66 -8.53 33.49
CA LEU A 50 -30.15 -8.50 34.85
C LEU A 50 -30.45 -7.16 35.55
N LYS A 51 -30.32 -6.04 34.83
CA LYS A 51 -30.71 -4.70 35.31
C LYS A 51 -32.19 -4.64 35.65
N GLN A 52 -33.06 -5.15 34.79
CA GLN A 52 -34.51 -5.18 35.03
C GLN A 52 -34.85 -6.06 36.24
N LYS A 53 -34.25 -7.25 36.36
CA LYS A 53 -34.42 -8.13 37.53
C LYS A 53 -33.98 -7.45 38.82
N SER A 54 -32.83 -6.77 38.79
CA SER A 54 -32.31 -6.00 39.93
C SER A 54 -33.26 -4.87 40.32
N LYS A 55 -33.74 -4.08 39.35
CA LYS A 55 -34.73 -3.01 39.58
C LYS A 55 -36.01 -3.54 40.24
N LYS A 56 -36.61 -4.61 39.70
CA LYS A 56 -37.79 -5.26 40.30
C LYS A 56 -37.53 -5.74 41.73
N LYS A 57 -36.32 -6.25 42.01
CA LYS A 57 -35.94 -6.68 43.37
C LYS A 57 -35.83 -5.48 44.31
N LEU A 58 -35.21 -4.38 43.90
CA LEU A 58 -35.14 -3.14 44.69
C LEU A 58 -36.52 -2.55 44.96
N GLU A 59 -37.39 -2.52 43.94
CA GLU A 59 -38.80 -2.13 44.05
C GLU A 59 -39.52 -3.01 45.08
N SER A 60 -39.33 -4.34 45.05
CA SER A 60 -39.93 -5.26 46.03
C SER A 60 -39.44 -5.05 47.47
N LEU A 61 -38.20 -4.56 47.64
CA LEU A 61 -37.60 -4.24 48.95
C LEU A 61 -37.92 -2.81 49.40
N ASN A 62 -38.68 -2.04 48.60
CA ASN A 62 -39.01 -0.64 48.81
C ASN A 62 -37.78 0.27 49.09
N ILE A 63 -36.62 -0.14 48.57
CA ILE A 63 -35.37 0.65 48.66
C ILE A 63 -35.45 1.69 47.55
N GLN A 64 -35.90 2.89 47.91
CA GLN A 64 -35.85 4.04 47.00
C GLN A 64 -34.41 4.37 46.72
N THR A 65 -34.02 4.22 45.46
CA THR A 65 -32.75 4.69 44.99
C THR A 65 -32.83 6.20 44.77
N SER A 66 -32.35 6.96 45.76
CA SER A 66 -32.39 8.42 45.79
C SER A 66 -31.35 9.04 44.84
N TYR A 67 -31.58 8.98 43.53
CA TYR A 67 -30.68 9.58 42.54
C TYR A 67 -30.88 11.10 42.32
N ASN A 68 -31.82 11.74 43.04
CA ASN A 68 -32.26 13.09 42.71
C ASN A 68 -31.70 14.22 43.61
N ASN A 69 -30.79 13.94 44.56
CA ASN A 69 -30.27 14.95 45.50
C ASN A 69 -28.76 15.25 45.38
N PHE A 70 -28.13 15.05 44.21
CA PHE A 70 -26.71 15.37 44.01
C PHE A 70 -26.48 16.48 42.96
N LYS A 71 -27.31 17.54 42.98
CA LYS A 71 -27.13 18.70 42.10
C LYS A 71 -26.29 19.84 42.69
N ASP A 72 -26.01 19.84 43.99
CA ASP A 72 -25.46 21.02 44.68
C ASP A 72 -24.07 20.84 45.32
N VAL A 73 -23.29 19.83 44.93
CA VAL A 73 -21.86 19.74 45.33
C VAL A 73 -20.98 19.63 44.10
N LYS A 74 -20.84 20.76 43.40
CA LYS A 74 -19.65 21.09 42.61
C LYS A 74 -18.76 21.84 43.61
N GLU A 75 -17.65 21.30 44.07
CA GLU A 75 -16.39 21.71 43.42
C GLU A 75 -15.22 20.70 43.47
N ASP A 76 -15.21 19.65 44.32
CA ASP A 76 -14.00 18.79 44.42
C ASP A 76 -14.27 17.27 44.37
N LEU A 77 -15.42 16.81 43.87
CA LEU A 77 -15.62 15.37 43.66
C LEU A 77 -14.98 14.94 42.34
N GLU A 78 -13.67 14.69 42.38
CA GLU A 78 -13.06 13.70 41.50
C GLU A 78 -13.92 12.42 41.52
N HIS A 79 -14.11 11.78 40.37
CA HIS A 79 -14.83 10.51 40.31
C HIS A 79 -14.19 9.54 41.31
N ILE A 80 -14.94 9.12 42.33
CA ILE A 80 -14.45 8.13 43.31
C ILE A 80 -14.26 6.83 42.54
N ASN A 81 -13.03 6.55 42.14
CA ASN A 81 -12.64 5.28 41.56
C ASN A 81 -12.60 4.25 42.69
N LEU A 82 -13.73 3.57 42.92
CA LEU A 82 -13.81 2.45 43.88
C LEU A 82 -12.78 1.34 43.58
N PHE A 83 -12.25 1.32 42.36
CA PHE A 83 -11.25 0.36 41.88
C PHE A 83 -9.83 0.93 41.87
N ASP A 84 -9.59 2.17 42.30
CA ASP A 84 -8.26 2.77 42.30
C ASP A 84 -7.29 1.91 43.12
N HIS A 85 -7.75 1.44 44.29
CA HIS A 85 -6.97 0.54 45.12
C HIS A 85 -6.69 -0.82 44.45
N ILE A 86 -7.57 -1.32 43.58
CA ILE A 86 -7.42 -2.65 42.93
C ILE A 86 -6.54 -2.56 41.68
N GLU A 87 -6.73 -1.53 40.87
CA GLU A 87 -5.88 -1.23 39.70
C GLU A 87 -4.45 -0.96 40.14
N HIS A 88 -4.27 -0.21 41.24
CA HIS A 88 -2.93 0.05 41.78
C HIS A 88 -2.36 -1.12 42.59
N SER A 89 -3.17 -2.02 43.16
CA SER A 89 -2.67 -3.19 43.91
C SER A 89 -2.21 -4.35 43.01
N ASN A 90 -2.81 -4.50 41.82
CA ASN A 90 -2.52 -5.59 40.89
C ASN A 90 -1.50 -5.22 39.80
N ASN A 91 -0.60 -4.29 40.08
CA ASN A 91 0.48 -3.88 39.18
C ASN A 91 1.62 -4.91 39.04
N LYS A 92 1.43 -6.15 39.49
CA LYS A 92 2.37 -7.25 39.20
C LYS A 92 1.97 -7.92 37.89
N THR A 93 2.04 -7.18 36.79
CA THR A 93 2.09 -7.80 35.47
C THR A 93 3.38 -8.60 35.36
N ASN A 94 3.34 -9.72 34.63
CA ASN A 94 4.55 -10.47 34.35
C ASN A 94 5.47 -9.56 33.51
N LYS A 95 6.60 -9.15 34.08
CA LYS A 95 7.57 -8.28 33.40
C LYS A 95 8.05 -8.86 32.07
N ASP A 96 8.01 -10.17 31.91
CA ASP A 96 8.35 -10.85 30.67
C ASP A 96 7.24 -10.69 29.61
N HIS A 97 5.97 -10.68 30.02
CA HIS A 97 4.83 -10.47 29.12
C HIS A 97 4.81 -9.05 28.55
N ASP A 98 5.05 -8.04 29.38
CA ASP A 98 5.09 -6.65 28.92
C ASP A 98 6.27 -6.39 27.96
N ARG A 99 7.40 -7.08 28.19
CA ARG A 99 8.54 -7.08 27.26
C ARG A 99 8.18 -7.73 25.93
N GLU A 100 7.57 -8.91 25.95
CA GLU A 100 7.16 -9.61 24.73
C GLU A 100 6.15 -8.82 23.90
N VAL A 101 5.18 -8.17 24.55
CA VAL A 101 4.20 -7.30 23.87
C VAL A 101 4.89 -6.10 23.22
N LYS A 102 5.86 -5.49 23.91
CA LYS A 102 6.64 -4.37 23.37
C LYS A 102 7.50 -4.80 22.19
N GLU A 103 8.20 -5.93 22.29
CA GLU A 103 9.02 -6.48 21.21
C GLU A 103 8.18 -6.80 19.97
N LYS A 104 7.04 -7.49 20.14
CA LYS A 104 6.11 -7.76 19.02
C LYS A 104 5.60 -6.49 18.35
N LYS A 105 5.33 -5.44 19.12
CA LYS A 105 4.93 -4.14 18.59
C LYS A 105 6.07 -3.51 17.79
N GLU A 106 7.28 -3.49 18.33
CA GLU A 106 8.46 -2.97 17.63
C GLU A 106 8.78 -3.77 16.36
N GLU A 107 8.66 -5.10 16.39
CA GLU A 107 8.82 -5.96 15.21
C GLU A 107 7.79 -5.66 14.13
N TYR A 108 6.52 -5.52 14.52
CA TYR A 108 5.44 -5.14 13.61
C TYR A 108 5.68 -3.74 13.00
N GLU A 109 6.06 -2.78 13.83
CA GLU A 109 6.39 -1.42 13.39
C GLU A 109 7.64 -1.40 12.50
N LYS A 110 8.67 -2.21 12.79
CA LYS A 110 9.84 -2.42 11.91
C LYS A 110 9.43 -3.04 10.58
N GLN A 111 8.57 -4.06 10.60
CA GLN A 111 8.10 -4.78 9.41
C GLN A 111 7.26 -3.88 8.50
N ILE A 112 6.45 -2.98 9.07
CA ILE A 112 5.67 -1.99 8.33
C ILE A 112 6.50 -0.75 7.94
N GLY A 113 7.66 -0.56 8.55
CA GLY A 113 8.52 0.61 8.34
C GLY A 113 8.08 1.86 9.10
N TYR A 114 7.25 1.70 10.14
CA TYR A 114 6.90 2.76 11.09
C TYR A 114 8.04 3.06 12.07
N LEU A 115 8.76 2.02 12.49
CA LEU A 115 9.92 2.12 13.39
C LEU A 115 11.19 1.75 12.63
N THR A 116 11.96 2.77 12.25
CA THR A 116 13.29 2.62 11.63
C THR A 116 14.35 3.12 12.59
N TYR A 117 15.20 2.23 13.12
CA TYR A 117 16.32 2.65 13.94
C TYR A 117 17.43 3.17 13.02
N LEU A 118 17.70 4.46 13.13
CA LEU A 118 18.81 5.12 12.46
C LEU A 118 20.12 4.43 12.89
N GLY A 119 20.86 3.86 11.93
CA GLY A 119 22.13 3.18 12.20
C GLY A 119 22.09 1.64 12.14
N GLN A 120 20.93 0.99 11.98
CA GLN A 120 20.87 -0.48 11.88
C GLN A 120 21.53 -1.05 10.61
N ASP A 121 21.42 -0.32 9.50
CA ASP A 121 21.99 -0.72 8.21
C ASP A 121 23.39 -0.12 7.95
N THR A 122 24.01 0.53 8.94
CA THR A 122 25.37 1.04 8.75
C THR A 122 26.35 -0.13 8.69
N ASN A 123 27.34 -0.01 7.81
CA ASN A 123 28.36 -1.04 7.64
C ASN A 123 29.13 -1.31 8.95
N GLU A 124 29.23 -0.32 9.83
CA GLU A 124 29.79 -0.43 11.19
C GLU A 124 28.97 -1.38 12.09
N ALA A 125 27.64 -1.22 12.13
CA ALA A 125 26.76 -2.11 12.89
C ALA A 125 26.73 -3.55 12.35
N LEU A 126 26.88 -3.70 11.03
CA LEU A 126 26.96 -5.00 10.35
C LEU A 126 28.36 -5.64 10.38
N GLY A 127 29.36 -4.95 10.95
CA GLY A 127 30.76 -5.39 10.93
C GLY A 127 31.37 -5.50 9.52
N LYS A 128 30.73 -4.91 8.52
CA LYS A 128 31.21 -4.87 7.13
C LYS A 128 32.16 -3.69 6.97
N LYS A 129 33.32 -3.92 6.35
CA LYS A 129 34.21 -2.83 5.97
C LYS A 129 33.65 -2.12 4.75
N ASN A 130 33.69 -0.78 4.75
CA ASN A 130 33.31 -0.03 3.56
C ASN A 130 34.32 -0.28 2.44
N TRP A 131 33.88 -0.14 1.20
CA TRP A 131 34.73 -0.32 0.03
C TRP A 131 35.93 0.64 0.00
N TYR A 132 35.85 1.78 0.69
CA TYR A 132 36.94 2.76 0.83
C TYR A 132 37.89 2.48 2.00
N ASP A 133 37.48 1.69 3.00
CA ASP A 133 38.36 1.26 4.11
C ASP A 133 39.27 0.10 3.70
N ILE A 134 38.93 -0.56 2.59
CA ILE A 134 39.72 -1.63 1.98
C ILE A 134 40.59 -0.97 0.91
N ALA A 135 41.89 -0.81 1.19
CA ALA A 135 42.84 -0.49 0.13
C ALA A 135 42.67 -1.52 -1.00
N PRO A 136 42.67 -1.13 -2.29
CA PRO A 136 42.65 -2.07 -3.41
C PRO A 136 43.96 -2.87 -3.44
N GLY A 137 44.08 -3.83 -2.52
CA GLY A 137 45.27 -4.62 -2.29
C GLY A 137 45.31 -5.77 -3.28
N SER A 138 46.25 -5.73 -4.23
CA SER A 138 46.76 -6.85 -5.03
C SER A 138 45.74 -7.81 -5.69
N SER A 139 44.46 -7.44 -5.80
CA SER A 139 43.36 -8.29 -6.30
C SER A 139 43.22 -8.27 -7.83
N ARG A 140 44.27 -7.88 -8.57
CA ARG A 140 44.34 -8.24 -9.99
C ARG A 140 44.74 -9.71 -10.20
N PHE A 141 45.34 -10.36 -9.20
CA PHE A 141 45.85 -11.74 -9.32
C PHE A 141 45.20 -12.76 -8.38
N SER A 142 44.60 -12.32 -7.25
CA SER A 142 43.75 -13.20 -6.44
C SER A 142 42.30 -12.87 -6.72
N ARG A 143 41.74 -13.57 -7.71
CA ARG A 143 40.31 -13.55 -8.03
C ARG A 143 39.64 -14.59 -7.11
N PRO A 144 38.62 -14.24 -6.32
CA PRO A 144 37.86 -15.23 -5.55
C PRO A 144 37.32 -16.31 -6.50
N GLU A 145 37.40 -17.60 -6.15
CA GLU A 145 36.92 -18.71 -6.99
C GLU A 145 35.49 -18.50 -7.48
N TYR A 146 34.64 -17.87 -6.66
CA TYR A 146 33.27 -17.48 -7.00
C TYR A 146 33.15 -16.63 -8.28
N VAL A 147 34.13 -15.76 -8.57
CA VAL A 147 34.10 -14.92 -9.78
C VAL A 147 34.53 -15.71 -11.02
N LYS A 148 35.28 -16.80 -10.85
CA LYS A 148 35.62 -17.74 -11.94
C LYS A 148 34.40 -18.57 -12.33
N ASP A 149 33.65 -19.04 -11.33
CA ASP A 149 32.37 -19.76 -11.52
C ASP A 149 31.31 -18.92 -12.22
N THR A 150 31.19 -17.63 -11.88
CA THR A 150 30.24 -16.73 -12.56
C THR A 150 30.62 -16.51 -14.02
N TYR A 151 31.93 -16.40 -14.32
CA TYR A 151 32.39 -16.28 -15.70
C TYR A 151 32.15 -17.57 -16.50
N ASP A 152 32.45 -18.74 -15.95
CA ASP A 152 32.21 -20.02 -16.64
C ASP A 152 30.71 -20.35 -16.81
N LYS A 153 29.82 -19.81 -15.96
CA LYS A 153 28.36 -19.89 -16.12
C LYS A 153 27.81 -18.95 -17.19
N LEU A 154 28.47 -17.82 -17.45
CA LEU A 154 28.02 -16.82 -18.42
C LEU A 154 28.51 -17.10 -19.85
N VAL A 155 29.52 -17.95 -20.01
CA VAL A 155 30.00 -18.38 -21.33
C VAL A 155 29.03 -19.40 -21.92
N LEU A 156 28.51 -19.11 -23.11
CA LEU A 156 27.71 -20.07 -23.88
C LEU A 156 28.59 -21.28 -24.23
N LYS A 157 28.17 -22.46 -23.79
CA LYS A 157 28.78 -23.74 -24.15
C LYS A 157 27.93 -24.43 -25.20
N ASP A 158 28.56 -25.13 -26.12
CA ASP A 158 27.86 -26.01 -27.07
C ASP A 158 27.45 -27.33 -26.39
N GLU A 159 26.69 -28.19 -27.09
CA GLU A 159 26.18 -29.47 -26.56
C GLU A 159 27.30 -30.40 -26.07
N ASP A 160 28.50 -30.26 -26.63
CA ASP A 160 29.71 -31.01 -26.23
C ASP A 160 30.49 -30.38 -25.05
N GLY A 161 29.95 -29.33 -24.41
CA GLY A 161 30.52 -28.71 -23.20
C GLY A 161 31.72 -27.78 -23.45
N ASN A 162 32.18 -27.66 -24.70
CA ASN A 162 33.24 -26.73 -25.10
C ASN A 162 32.73 -25.29 -25.20
N ARG A 163 33.62 -24.32 -24.98
CA ARG A 163 33.30 -22.89 -25.11
C ARG A 163 32.95 -22.58 -26.56
N LYS A 164 31.75 -22.03 -26.80
CA LYS A 164 31.30 -21.65 -28.13
C LYS A 164 32.22 -20.56 -28.69
N LYS A 165 32.93 -20.85 -29.79
CA LYS A 165 33.72 -19.84 -30.48
C LYS A 165 32.75 -18.82 -31.07
N ILE A 166 32.79 -17.59 -30.56
CA ILE A 166 32.05 -16.48 -31.14
C ILE A 166 32.85 -16.03 -32.36
N ASP A 167 32.36 -16.36 -33.55
CA ASP A 167 32.91 -15.80 -34.78
C ASP A 167 32.75 -14.29 -34.73
N VAL A 168 33.88 -13.58 -34.62
CA VAL A 168 33.89 -12.13 -34.60
C VAL A 168 33.36 -11.66 -35.95
N ASP A 169 32.28 -10.88 -35.92
CA ASP A 169 31.61 -10.40 -37.12
C ASP A 169 32.49 -9.39 -37.86
N MET A 170 33.44 -9.89 -38.65
CA MET A 170 34.45 -9.11 -39.34
C MET A 170 34.30 -9.29 -40.86
N LYS A 171 34.06 -8.19 -41.57
CA LYS A 171 34.01 -8.16 -43.03
C LYS A 171 34.85 -7.00 -43.54
N ASN A 172 35.78 -7.27 -44.46
CA ASN A 172 36.68 -6.26 -45.04
C ASN A 172 37.47 -5.45 -44.00
N GLY A 173 37.89 -6.08 -42.90
CA GLY A 173 38.63 -5.41 -41.81
C GLY A 173 37.76 -4.63 -40.82
N GLU A 174 36.44 -4.57 -41.02
CA GLU A 174 35.53 -3.93 -40.07
C GLU A 174 34.91 -4.91 -39.08
N ILE A 175 35.02 -4.61 -37.79
CA ILE A 175 34.34 -5.31 -36.70
C ILE A 175 32.89 -4.83 -36.53
N GLY A 176 31.98 -5.79 -36.30
CA GLY A 176 30.56 -5.55 -36.05
C GLY A 176 29.79 -5.17 -37.32
N TRP A 177 30.24 -5.61 -38.49
CA TRP A 177 29.68 -5.25 -39.79
C TRP A 177 28.16 -5.41 -39.88
N LYS A 178 27.61 -6.56 -39.45
CA LYS A 178 26.16 -6.83 -39.47
C LYS A 178 25.38 -5.91 -38.53
N SER A 179 25.96 -5.55 -37.39
CA SER A 179 25.33 -4.61 -36.44
C SER A 179 25.21 -3.22 -37.08
N LYS A 180 26.31 -2.74 -37.66
CA LYS A 180 26.33 -1.45 -38.38
C LYS A 180 25.32 -1.42 -39.52
N GLN A 181 25.22 -2.50 -40.29
CA GLN A 181 24.23 -2.63 -41.37
C GLN A 181 22.78 -2.57 -40.87
N LYS A 182 22.47 -3.09 -39.68
CA LYS A 182 21.11 -2.99 -39.11
C LYS A 182 20.75 -1.56 -38.67
N HIS A 183 21.74 -0.78 -38.28
CA HIS A 183 21.57 0.61 -37.83
C HIS A 183 21.66 1.63 -38.96
N ASP A 184 22.04 1.21 -40.17
CA ASP A 184 22.10 2.08 -41.33
C ASP A 184 20.67 2.45 -41.83
N PRO A 185 20.28 3.73 -41.82
CA PRO A 185 18.98 4.17 -42.33
C PRO A 185 18.77 3.80 -43.80
N PHE A 186 19.83 3.72 -44.63
CA PHE A 186 19.69 3.31 -46.03
C PHE A 186 19.20 1.86 -46.18
N ASN A 187 19.57 0.96 -45.27
CA ASN A 187 19.05 -0.40 -45.27
C ASN A 187 17.56 -0.45 -44.91
N SER A 188 17.08 0.50 -44.11
CA SER A 188 15.66 0.59 -43.76
C SER A 188 14.80 0.86 -44.99
N PHE A 189 15.29 1.54 -46.02
CA PHE A 189 14.51 1.87 -47.24
C PHE A 189 14.74 0.91 -48.41
N LYS A 190 15.62 -0.10 -48.30
CA LYS A 190 15.89 -1.05 -49.41
C LYS A 190 14.64 -1.79 -49.90
N HIS A 191 13.70 -2.07 -49.01
CA HIS A 191 12.42 -2.72 -49.35
C HIS A 191 11.48 -1.83 -50.19
N LEU A 192 11.69 -0.51 -50.23
CA LEU A 192 10.92 0.42 -51.06
C LEU A 192 11.52 0.55 -52.46
N ARG A 193 12.77 0.12 -52.65
CA ARG A 193 13.50 0.24 -53.92
C ARG A 193 13.24 -0.94 -54.87
N SER A 194 12.52 -1.97 -54.43
CA SER A 194 12.18 -3.15 -55.25
C SER A 194 10.89 -3.01 -56.06
N GLN A 195 10.31 -1.81 -56.17
CA GLN A 195 9.14 -1.56 -57.02
C GLN A 195 9.47 -1.27 -58.49
N THR A 196 10.75 -1.11 -58.82
CA THR A 196 11.20 -1.02 -60.21
C THR A 196 11.97 -2.30 -60.53
N ASP A 197 11.41 -3.09 -61.44
CA ASP A 197 11.96 -4.30 -62.06
C ASP A 197 11.56 -5.63 -61.39
N LYS A 198 10.53 -6.24 -62.00
CA LYS A 198 10.09 -7.61 -61.81
C LYS A 198 11.15 -8.58 -62.34
N GLU A 199 11.59 -9.51 -61.51
CA GLU A 199 12.03 -10.85 -61.89
C GLU A 199 11.62 -11.79 -60.73
N PRO A 200 10.82 -12.85 -60.96
CA PRO A 200 10.46 -13.79 -59.92
C PRO A 200 11.60 -14.79 -59.75
N LYS A 201 12.30 -14.76 -58.61
CA LYS A 201 13.18 -15.87 -58.21
C LYS A 201 12.60 -16.57 -57.01
N ASP A 202 12.09 -17.77 -57.27
CA ASP A 202 11.87 -18.79 -56.26
C ASP A 202 13.16 -19.05 -55.48
N ILE A 203 13.09 -19.02 -54.14
CA ILE A 203 13.86 -19.86 -53.20
C ILE A 203 13.22 -19.73 -51.81
N SER A 204 12.42 -20.75 -51.49
CA SER A 204 12.52 -21.59 -50.29
C SER A 204 13.02 -20.95 -48.97
N THR A 205 12.06 -20.76 -48.06
CA THR A 205 12.08 -21.08 -46.62
C THR A 205 13.32 -20.72 -45.78
N LYS A 206 13.13 -19.89 -44.75
CA LYS A 206 13.08 -20.31 -43.33
C LYS A 206 13.19 -19.08 -42.41
N ASN A 207 12.24 -19.02 -41.47
CA ASN A 207 12.36 -18.40 -40.14
C ASN A 207 12.87 -16.96 -40.09
N LEU A 208 11.95 -16.00 -40.16
CA LEU A 208 12.15 -14.73 -39.46
C LEU A 208 11.09 -14.59 -38.37
N ASP A 209 11.54 -14.90 -37.17
CA ASP A 209 10.85 -14.66 -35.92
C ASP A 209 10.33 -13.23 -35.86
N ASN A 210 9.01 -13.10 -35.81
CA ASN A 210 8.32 -11.91 -35.31
C ASN A 210 8.60 -11.76 -33.80
N THR A 211 9.80 -11.30 -33.47
CA THR A 211 10.23 -10.85 -32.15
C THR A 211 10.76 -9.43 -32.33
N THR A 212 10.41 -8.38 -31.61
CA THR A 212 9.61 -8.17 -30.41
C THR A 212 9.31 -6.67 -30.33
N LYS A 213 8.13 -6.22 -30.80
CA LYS A 213 7.56 -4.93 -30.33
C LYS A 213 6.80 -5.17 -29.04
N ASN A 214 7.49 -5.58 -27.97
CA ASN A 214 6.87 -5.82 -26.66
C ASN A 214 7.84 -5.61 -25.50
N LYS A 215 8.36 -4.39 -25.33
CA LYS A 215 8.84 -3.85 -24.05
C LYS A 215 8.48 -2.37 -24.09
N THR A 216 7.36 -1.92 -23.52
CA THR A 216 7.22 -1.55 -22.10
C THR A 216 5.75 -1.47 -21.64
N LYS A 217 4.88 -2.44 -21.95
CA LYS A 217 3.47 -2.42 -21.47
C LYS A 217 3.26 -2.92 -20.03
N HIS A 218 4.27 -3.47 -19.37
CA HIS A 218 4.10 -4.10 -18.04
C HIS A 218 4.31 -3.19 -16.84
N LYS A 219 4.94 -2.00 -16.98
CA LYS A 219 5.05 -1.02 -15.87
C LYS A 219 3.89 -0.02 -15.79
N LEU A 220 3.09 0.13 -16.85
CA LEU A 220 2.00 1.12 -16.93
C LEU A 220 0.66 0.64 -16.33
N LYS A 221 0.52 -0.63 -15.96
CA LYS A 221 -0.72 -1.14 -15.35
C LYS A 221 -0.92 -0.72 -13.88
N PRO A 222 0.05 -0.85 -12.97
CA PRO A 222 -0.15 -0.46 -11.58
C PRO A 222 -0.40 1.05 -11.43
N GLU A 223 0.25 1.90 -12.23
CA GLU A 223 0.00 3.35 -12.21
C GLU A 223 -1.36 3.74 -12.79
N LYS A 224 -1.90 2.97 -13.75
CA LYS A 224 -3.25 3.21 -14.26
C LYS A 224 -4.31 2.79 -13.25
N GLU A 225 -4.07 1.70 -12.53
CA GLU A 225 -4.94 1.22 -11.45
C GLU A 225 -4.94 2.19 -10.26
N SER A 226 -3.77 2.69 -9.85
CA SER A 226 -3.67 3.70 -8.79
C SER A 226 -4.30 5.04 -9.19
N ASN A 227 -4.12 5.49 -10.44
CA ASN A 227 -4.79 6.69 -10.95
C ASN A 227 -6.32 6.52 -11.03
N LEU A 228 -6.81 5.36 -11.47
CA LEU A 228 -8.24 5.04 -11.46
C LEU A 228 -8.82 5.02 -10.03
N GLN A 229 -8.07 4.48 -9.08
CA GLN A 229 -8.46 4.47 -7.68
C GLN A 229 -8.53 5.88 -7.10
N ARG A 230 -7.53 6.73 -7.38
CA ARG A 230 -7.53 8.15 -7.01
C ARG A 230 -8.75 8.90 -7.59
N LEU A 231 -9.13 8.61 -8.84
CA LEU A 231 -10.32 9.19 -9.46
C LEU A 231 -11.63 8.71 -8.80
N ARG A 232 -11.69 7.45 -8.36
CA ARG A 232 -12.85 6.91 -7.62
C ARG A 232 -12.97 7.52 -6.23
N GLU A 233 -11.86 7.65 -5.51
CA GLU A 233 -11.83 8.31 -4.19
C GLU A 233 -12.24 9.78 -4.31
N ALA A 234 -11.74 10.49 -5.32
CA ALA A 234 -12.15 11.87 -5.59
C ALA A 234 -13.64 11.98 -5.93
N ARG A 235 -14.19 11.04 -6.71
CA ARG A 235 -15.63 10.97 -7.00
C ARG A 235 -16.45 10.71 -5.74
N LEU A 236 -16.06 9.72 -4.93
CA LEU A 236 -16.79 9.36 -3.71
C LEU A 236 -16.78 10.51 -2.70
N LYS A 237 -15.65 11.23 -2.58
CA LYS A 237 -15.54 12.43 -1.75
C LYS A 237 -16.49 13.54 -2.23
N ARG A 238 -16.62 13.73 -3.55
CA ARG A 238 -17.57 14.69 -4.12
C ARG A 238 -19.02 14.27 -3.85
N GLU A 239 -19.37 13.01 -4.08
CA GLU A 239 -20.70 12.47 -3.78
C GLU A 239 -21.03 12.60 -2.28
N GLN A 240 -20.07 12.36 -1.39
CA GLN A 240 -20.24 12.58 0.06
C GLN A 240 -20.45 14.05 0.41
N GLN A 241 -19.68 14.96 -0.19
CA GLN A 241 -19.86 16.40 0.01
C GLN A 241 -21.23 16.89 -0.48
N GLU A 242 -21.68 16.40 -1.64
CA GLU A 242 -23.00 16.71 -2.18
C GLU A 242 -24.12 16.11 -1.32
N LYS A 243 -23.95 14.87 -0.83
CA LYS A 243 -24.87 14.25 0.13
C LYS A 243 -24.94 15.04 1.44
N TYR A 244 -23.81 15.44 2.01
CA TYR A 244 -23.76 16.25 3.21
C TYR A 244 -24.44 17.61 3.00
N LYS A 245 -24.19 18.26 1.85
CA LYS A 245 -24.84 19.52 1.50
C LYS A 245 -26.36 19.35 1.33
N ALA A 246 -26.80 18.26 0.71
CA ALA A 246 -28.22 17.94 0.55
C ALA A 246 -28.88 17.61 1.90
N GLU A 247 -28.20 16.84 2.76
CA GLU A 247 -28.65 16.51 4.11
C GLU A 247 -28.77 17.75 4.99
N LEU A 248 -27.79 18.66 4.94
CA LEU A 248 -27.82 19.94 5.65
C LEU A 248 -28.95 20.84 5.16
N PHE A 249 -29.23 20.82 3.86
CA PHE A 249 -30.38 21.53 3.30
C PHE A 249 -31.72 20.92 3.78
N LEU A 250 -31.82 19.59 3.76
CA LEU A 250 -33.01 18.87 4.22
C LEU A 250 -33.21 19.01 5.73
N SER A 251 -32.15 18.99 6.54
CA SER A 251 -32.24 19.19 7.99
C SER A 251 -32.76 20.59 8.30
N LYS A 252 -32.25 21.61 7.61
CA LYS A 252 -32.73 23.00 7.68
C LYS A 252 -34.20 23.13 7.27
N LEU A 253 -34.65 22.39 6.26
CA LEU A 253 -36.06 22.38 5.81
C LEU A 253 -36.98 21.62 6.78
N SER A 254 -36.48 20.53 7.37
CA SER A 254 -37.22 19.69 8.33
C SER A 254 -37.34 20.31 9.73
N GLY A 255 -36.69 21.45 9.99
CA GLY A 255 -36.73 22.14 11.27
C GLY A 255 -35.97 21.44 12.41
N VAL A 256 -35.29 20.32 12.13
CA VAL A 256 -34.44 19.63 13.09
C VAL A 256 -33.12 20.41 13.19
N HIS A 257 -32.96 21.21 14.25
CA HIS A 257 -31.71 21.91 14.52
C HIS A 257 -30.60 20.90 14.85
N SER A 258 -29.77 20.60 13.85
CA SER A 258 -28.45 20.03 14.09
C SER A 258 -27.64 21.08 14.88
N ASN A 259 -27.14 20.69 16.05
CA ASN A 259 -26.20 21.48 16.85
C ASN A 259 -24.86 21.59 16.11
N GLU A 260 -24.83 22.40 15.05
CA GLU A 260 -23.59 22.78 14.39
C GLU A 260 -22.83 23.71 15.32
N LYS A 261 -21.58 23.33 15.63
CA LYS A 261 -20.61 24.26 16.21
C LYS A 261 -20.52 25.42 15.24
N LYS A 262 -21.13 26.55 15.59
CA LYS A 262 -20.95 27.80 14.84
C LYS A 262 -19.45 28.07 14.79
N ASP A 263 -18.87 27.92 13.59
CA ASP A 263 -17.51 28.38 13.36
C ASP A 263 -17.46 29.83 13.84
N LYS A 264 -16.50 30.10 14.72
CA LYS A 264 -16.30 31.41 15.33
C LYS A 264 -16.15 32.40 14.17
N ILE A 265 -17.16 33.23 13.96
CA ILE A 265 -17.09 34.34 13.02
C ILE A 265 -15.82 35.12 13.42
N PRO A 266 -14.88 35.35 12.49
CA PRO A 266 -13.66 36.08 12.81
C PRO A 266 -14.07 37.43 13.43
N LYS A 267 -13.49 37.76 14.58
CA LYS A 267 -13.81 38.99 15.35
C LYS A 267 -13.64 40.27 14.52
N VAL A 268 -12.95 40.19 13.39
CA VAL A 268 -12.68 41.32 12.49
C VAL A 268 -13.39 41.10 11.15
N ILE A 269 -14.37 41.95 10.87
CA ILE A 269 -15.03 42.02 9.56
C ILE A 269 -14.10 42.80 8.63
N PRO A 270 -13.62 42.23 7.51
CA PRO A 270 -12.76 42.94 6.57
C PRO A 270 -13.53 44.10 5.92
N LYS A 271 -12.88 45.26 5.81
CA LYS A 271 -13.48 46.48 5.22
C LYS A 271 -13.68 46.39 3.71
N TYR A 272 -12.99 45.46 3.05
CA TYR A 272 -13.04 45.25 1.60
C TYR A 272 -13.34 43.79 1.26
N ASN A 273 -13.97 43.56 0.10
CA ASN A 273 -14.29 42.23 -0.39
C ASN A 273 -13.02 41.46 -0.77
N SER A 274 -12.86 40.25 -0.21
CA SER A 274 -11.68 39.40 -0.39
C SER A 274 -11.48 38.88 -1.82
N GLN A 275 -12.51 38.89 -2.68
CA GLN A 275 -12.38 38.51 -4.08
C GLN A 275 -11.67 39.56 -4.92
N PHE A 276 -11.78 40.84 -4.55
CA PHE A 276 -11.26 41.95 -5.36
C PHE A 276 -9.96 42.52 -4.79
N ASN A 277 -9.86 42.61 -3.45
CA ASN A 277 -8.69 43.21 -2.79
C ASN A 277 -8.17 42.28 -1.67
N PRO A 278 -7.55 41.14 -2.02
CA PRO A 278 -7.18 40.11 -1.04
C PRO A 278 -6.11 40.57 -0.04
N GLU A 279 -5.14 41.38 -0.48
CA GLU A 279 -4.06 41.89 0.37
C GLU A 279 -4.62 42.77 1.51
N ILE A 280 -5.51 43.71 1.19
CA ILE A 280 -6.09 44.64 2.16
C ILE A 280 -7.10 43.93 3.07
N ALA A 281 -7.86 42.97 2.52
CA ALA A 281 -8.80 42.16 3.29
C ALA A 281 -8.09 41.30 4.36
N ARG A 282 -6.79 40.99 4.19
CA ARG A 282 -6.00 40.12 5.08
C ARG A 282 -5.18 40.86 6.15
N GLN A 283 -5.08 42.19 6.09
CA GLN A 283 -4.18 42.97 6.96
C GLN A 283 -4.48 42.88 8.46
N ASN A 284 -5.69 42.46 8.85
CA ASN A 284 -6.12 42.43 10.25
C ASN A 284 -6.13 41.02 10.88
N TYR A 285 -5.46 40.05 10.26
CA TYR A 285 -5.40 38.64 10.72
C TYR A 285 -4.07 38.28 11.42
N LYS A 286 -3.48 39.20 12.19
CA LYS A 286 -2.32 38.90 13.06
C LYS A 286 -2.75 38.65 14.50
#